data_AF-A0A7S1YF59-F1
#
_entry.id   AF-A0A7S1YF59-F1
#
_cell.length_a   1.000
_cell.length_b   1.000
_cell.length_c   1.000
_cell.angle_alpha   90.00
_cell.angle_beta   90.00
_cell.angle_gamma   90.00
#
_symmetry.space_group_name_H-M   'P 1'
#
loop_
_entity.id
_entity.type
_entity.pdbx_description
1 polymer ?
#
loop_
_entity_poly.entity_id
_entity_poly.type
_entity_poly.pdbx_seq_one_letter_code
_entity_poly.pdbx_strand_id
1 'polypeptide(L)'
;VLALKQVYHNRTQAPEGMGQTALHLACQSRPEDETTIRLLAESDPSILLVRDASGDVPIMAAIKNGCSLPVLNFMMELEPSSLFCKNFEGKTPLLLAVEFACATVQSIANRTGHFSV
;
A
#
# COMPACT_ATOMS: atom_id res chain seq x y z
N VAL A 1 2.11 19.24 -19.27
CA VAL A 1 1.66 19.46 -17.87
C VAL A 1 0.16 19.20 -17.65
N LEU A 2 -0.68 19.16 -18.70
CA LEU A 2 -2.11 18.82 -18.57
C LEU A 2 -2.45 17.33 -18.76
N ALA A 3 -1.56 16.51 -19.35
CA ALA A 3 -1.83 15.09 -19.58
C ALA A 3 -1.83 14.22 -18.31
N LEU A 4 -1.14 14.65 -17.25
CA LEU A 4 -1.08 13.91 -15.98
C LEU A 4 -2.27 14.20 -15.04
N LYS A 5 -3.05 15.26 -15.30
CA LYS A 5 -4.26 15.56 -14.53
C LYS A 5 -5.48 14.74 -14.97
N GLN A 6 -5.45 14.18 -16.18
CA GLN A 6 -6.59 13.47 -16.76
C GLN A 6 -6.78 12.06 -16.17
N VAL A 7 -5.75 11.47 -15.58
CA VAL A 7 -5.84 10.15 -14.91
C VAL A 7 -6.54 10.28 -13.54
N TYR A 8 -6.59 11.48 -12.96
CA TYR A 8 -7.04 11.69 -11.58
C TYR A 8 -8.51 12.08 -11.39
N HIS A 9 -9.34 12.18 -12.45
CA HIS A 9 -10.70 12.74 -12.31
C HIS A 9 -11.91 11.81 -12.53
N ASN A 10 -11.77 10.54 -12.90
CA ASN A 10 -12.95 9.69 -13.07
C ASN A 10 -13.36 8.99 -11.76
N ARG A 11 -13.92 9.81 -10.87
CA ARG A 11 -14.74 9.42 -9.72
C ARG A 11 -16.16 9.10 -10.20
N THR A 12 -16.43 7.90 -10.70
CA THR A 12 -17.80 7.40 -10.87
C THR A 12 -17.83 5.87 -10.90
N GLN A 13 -18.43 5.29 -9.85
CA GLN A 13 -19.14 4.00 -9.81
C GLN A 13 -18.43 2.80 -10.50
N ALA A 14 -17.83 1.92 -9.69
CA ALA A 14 -17.27 0.63 -10.12
C ALA A 14 -18.29 -0.18 -10.97
N PRO A 15 -17.84 -0.94 -12.00
CA PRO A 15 -17.22 -2.25 -11.77
C PRO A 15 -16.01 -2.58 -12.68
N GLU A 16 -15.08 -3.39 -12.15
CA GLU A 16 -14.03 -4.16 -12.84
C GLU A 16 -13.10 -3.41 -13.83
N GLY A 17 -12.01 -2.83 -13.30
CA GLY A 17 -10.95 -2.23 -14.13
C GLY A 17 -9.80 -1.61 -13.34
N MET A 18 -9.21 -2.40 -12.44
CA MET A 18 -7.92 -2.25 -11.73
C MET A 18 -7.38 -0.82 -11.52
N GLY A 19 -7.68 -0.23 -10.36
CA GLY A 19 -6.84 0.82 -9.74
C GLY A 19 -5.46 0.29 -9.29
N GLN A 20 -4.95 -0.76 -9.93
CA GLN A 20 -3.71 -1.41 -9.59
C GLN A 20 -2.55 -0.62 -10.19
N THR A 21 -1.74 -0.04 -9.32
CA THR A 21 -0.55 0.72 -9.74
C THR A 21 0.62 -0.23 -10.03
N ALA A 22 1.64 0.28 -10.72
CA ALA A 22 2.89 -0.45 -10.92
C ALA A 22 3.50 -0.95 -9.59
N LEU A 23 3.30 -0.20 -8.50
CA LEU A 23 3.78 -0.56 -7.17
C LEU A 23 3.03 -1.77 -6.59
N HIS A 24 1.71 -1.87 -6.80
CA HIS A 24 0.95 -3.07 -6.43
C HIS A 24 1.46 -4.31 -7.18
N LEU A 25 1.67 -4.18 -8.49
CA LEU A 25 2.19 -5.27 -9.32
C LEU A 25 3.60 -5.69 -8.91
N ALA A 26 4.47 -4.73 -8.57
CA ALA A 26 5.81 -5.02 -8.09
C ALA A 26 5.78 -5.84 -6.79
N CYS A 27 4.96 -5.42 -5.82
CA CYS A 27 4.78 -6.17 -4.57
C CYS A 27 4.18 -7.57 -4.78
N GLN A 28 3.29 -7.75 -5.77
CA GLN A 28 2.65 -9.04 -6.05
C GLN A 28 3.54 -10.00 -6.84
N SER A 29 4.27 -9.50 -7.83
CA SER A 29 5.03 -10.33 -8.77
C SER A 29 6.46 -10.61 -8.33
N ARG A 30 7.10 -9.64 -7.66
CA ARG A 30 8.51 -9.69 -7.23
C ARG A 30 8.68 -9.01 -5.86
N PRO A 31 8.07 -9.54 -4.78
CA PRO A 31 8.19 -8.96 -3.44
C PRO A 31 9.64 -8.87 -2.92
N GLU A 32 10.56 -9.66 -3.48
CA GLU A 32 12.00 -9.67 -3.19
C GLU A 32 12.80 -8.57 -3.91
N ASP A 33 12.24 -7.95 -4.95
CA ASP A 33 12.91 -6.90 -5.72
C ASP A 33 12.73 -5.52 -5.04
N GLU A 34 13.41 -5.36 -3.91
CA GLU A 34 13.34 -4.14 -3.10
C GLU A 34 13.74 -2.89 -3.90
N THR A 35 14.70 -3.01 -4.82
CA THR A 35 15.19 -1.89 -5.63
C THR A 35 14.10 -1.35 -6.53
N THR A 36 13.41 -2.23 -7.26
CA THR A 36 12.29 -1.82 -8.13
C THR A 36 11.14 -1.23 -7.31
N ILE A 37 10.79 -1.85 -6.18
CA ILE A 37 9.69 -1.37 -5.33
C ILE A 37 9.99 0.03 -4.77
N ARG A 38 11.23 0.25 -4.28
CA ARG A 38 11.64 1.57 -3.76
C ARG A 38 11.66 2.63 -4.84
N LEU A 39 12.25 2.34 -6.00
CA LEU A 39 12.31 3.28 -7.12
C LEU A 39 10.90 3.71 -7.56
N LEU A 40 9.96 2.78 -7.63
CA LEU A 40 8.57 3.08 -7.99
C LEU A 40 7.88 3.97 -6.94
N ALA A 41 8.10 3.71 -5.65
CA ALA A 41 7.53 4.50 -4.57
C ALA A 41 8.14 5.92 -4.48
N GLU A 42 9.44 6.07 -4.78
CA GLU A 42 10.13 7.37 -4.84
C GLU A 42 9.73 8.21 -6.05
N SER A 43 9.56 7.54 -7.20
CA SER A 43 9.28 8.22 -8.47
C SER A 43 7.91 8.90 -8.46
N ASP A 44 6.93 8.32 -7.77
CA ASP A 44 5.61 8.93 -7.62
C ASP A 44 4.96 8.53 -6.28
N PRO A 45 5.15 9.33 -5.21
CA PRO A 45 4.56 9.05 -3.91
C PRO A 45 3.02 9.04 -3.91
N SER A 46 2.37 9.68 -4.89
CA SER A 46 0.90 9.75 -4.95
C SER A 46 0.26 8.37 -5.16
N ILE A 47 1.02 7.40 -5.68
CA ILE A 47 0.54 6.03 -5.89
C ILE A 47 0.41 5.24 -4.58
N LEU A 48 1.01 5.70 -3.46
CA LEU A 48 0.97 5.03 -2.15
C LEU A 48 -0.41 5.05 -1.48
N LEU A 49 -1.35 5.84 -1.99
CA LEU A 49 -2.74 5.93 -1.51
C LEU A 49 -3.76 5.41 -2.52
N VAL A 50 -3.32 5.00 -3.71
CA VAL A 50 -4.20 4.44 -4.73
C VAL A 50 -4.66 3.05 -4.28
N ARG A 51 -5.93 2.74 -4.51
CA ARG A 51 -6.53 1.47 -4.11
C ARG A 51 -6.66 0.52 -5.30
N ASP A 52 -6.25 -0.72 -5.11
CA ASP A 52 -6.45 -1.78 -6.09
C ASP A 52 -7.88 -2.34 -6.11
N ALA A 53 -8.09 -3.46 -6.79
CA ALA A 53 -9.40 -4.12 -6.91
C ALA A 53 -9.98 -4.60 -5.56
N SER A 54 -9.12 -4.87 -4.57
CA SER A 54 -9.52 -5.25 -3.20
C SER A 54 -9.73 -4.03 -2.30
N GLY A 55 -9.49 -2.83 -2.82
CA GLY A 55 -9.43 -1.61 -2.03
C GLY A 55 -8.12 -1.46 -1.28
N ASP A 56 -7.14 -2.35 -1.51
CA ASP A 56 -5.86 -2.33 -0.83
C ASP A 56 -5.01 -1.19 -1.36
N VAL A 57 -4.33 -0.48 -0.46
CA VAL A 57 -3.22 0.41 -0.83
C VAL A 57 -1.93 -0.39 -0.99
N PRO A 58 -0.88 0.14 -1.66
CA PRO A 58 0.32 -0.65 -1.95
C PRO A 58 0.98 -1.31 -0.74
N ILE A 59 0.99 -0.67 0.43
CA ILE A 59 1.54 -1.25 1.65
C ILE A 59 0.77 -2.51 2.10
N MET A 60 -0.55 -2.57 1.86
CA MET A 60 -1.36 -3.75 2.15
C MET A 60 -1.02 -4.89 1.20
N ALA A 61 -0.85 -4.59 -0.09
CA ALA A 61 -0.38 -5.58 -1.07
C ALA A 61 1.03 -6.09 -0.71
N ALA A 62 1.93 -5.20 -0.28
CA ALA A 62 3.27 -5.57 0.19
C ALA A 62 3.21 -6.51 1.41
N ILE A 63 2.33 -6.27 2.37
CA ILE A 63 2.12 -7.15 3.53
C ILE A 63 1.58 -8.52 3.10
N LYS A 64 0.54 -8.55 2.26
CA LYS A 64 -0.11 -9.79 1.78
C LYS A 64 0.85 -10.69 1.01
N ASN A 65 1.78 -10.09 0.26
CA ASN A 65 2.74 -10.81 -0.58
C ASN A 65 4.11 -11.00 0.08
N GLY A 66 4.26 -10.62 1.36
CA GLY A 66 5.47 -10.88 2.13
C GLY A 66 6.69 -10.06 1.70
N CYS A 67 6.49 -8.82 1.25
CA CYS A 67 7.60 -7.88 1.04
C CYS A 67 8.42 -7.70 2.32
N SER A 68 9.71 -7.41 2.14
CA SER A 68 10.65 -7.31 3.26
C SER A 68 10.32 -6.13 4.20
N LEU A 69 10.69 -6.28 5.48
CA LEU A 69 10.56 -5.21 6.48
C LEU A 69 11.22 -3.89 6.03
N PRO A 70 12.42 -3.87 5.40
CA PRO A 70 13.00 -2.65 4.85
C PRO A 70 12.15 -1.96 3.78
N VAL A 71 11.42 -2.70 2.94
CA VAL A 71 10.49 -2.14 1.96
C VAL A 71 9.27 -1.55 2.66
N LEU A 72 8.70 -2.28 3.60
CA LEU A 72 7.52 -1.83 4.34
C LEU A 72 7.82 -0.57 5.16
N ASN A 73 8.95 -0.54 5.87
CA ASN A 73 9.39 0.65 6.60
C ASN A 73 9.56 1.86 5.68
N PHE A 74 10.14 1.65 4.50
CA PHE A 74 10.32 2.70 3.52
C PHE A 74 8.99 3.29 3.03
N MET A 75 8.02 2.44 2.69
CA MET A 75 6.67 2.90 2.30
C MET A 75 5.96 3.65 3.43
N MET A 76 6.14 3.21 4.68
CA MET A 76 5.58 3.90 5.86
C MET A 76 6.20 5.28 6.09
N GLU A 77 7.48 5.45 5.77
CA GLU A 77 8.19 6.72 5.90
C GLU A 77 7.80 7.71 4.79
N LEU A 78 7.59 7.21 3.57
CA LEU A 78 7.15 8.03 2.45
C LEU A 78 5.71 8.52 2.61
N GLU A 79 4.80 7.65 3.05
CA GLU A 79 3.38 7.99 3.18
C GLU A 79 2.75 7.36 4.44
N PRO A 80 2.91 8.01 5.62
CA PRO A 80 2.39 7.49 6.88
C PRO A 80 0.86 7.36 6.92
N SER A 81 0.12 8.18 6.14
CA SER A 81 -1.35 8.14 6.16
C SER A 81 -1.92 6.84 5.56
N SER A 82 -1.12 6.13 4.76
CA SER A 82 -1.45 4.80 4.22
C SER A 82 -1.76 3.77 5.33
N LEU A 83 -1.18 3.94 6.54
CA LEU A 83 -1.40 3.07 7.70
C LEU A 83 -2.82 3.10 8.26
N PHE A 84 -3.59 4.14 7.95
CA PHE A 84 -4.96 4.30 8.42
C PHE A 84 -6.00 4.00 7.34
N CYS A 85 -5.55 3.69 6.11
CA CYS A 85 -6.44 3.30 5.04
C CYS A 85 -7.15 1.98 5.38
N LYS A 86 -8.41 1.87 4.98
CA LYS A 86 -9.19 0.63 5.06
C LYS A 86 -9.47 0.13 3.65
N ASN A 87 -9.22 -1.15 3.42
CA ASN A 87 -9.61 -1.82 2.18
C ASN A 87 -11.14 -2.05 2.12
N PHE A 88 -11.64 -2.72 1.07
CA PHE A 88 -13.07 -2.96 0.92
C PHE A 88 -13.64 -3.95 1.96
N GLU A 89 -12.79 -4.76 2.59
CA GLU A 89 -13.16 -5.58 3.75
C GLU A 89 -13.14 -4.79 5.07
N GLY A 90 -12.78 -3.50 5.04
CA GLY A 90 -12.66 -2.65 6.22
C GLY A 90 -11.35 -2.86 7.02
N LYS A 91 -10.40 -3.63 6.49
CA LYS A 91 -9.14 -3.97 7.17
C LYS A 91 -8.08 -2.88 6.95
N THR A 92 -7.35 -2.55 8.01
CA THR A 92 -6.17 -1.67 7.96
C THR A 92 -4.89 -2.49 7.67
N PRO A 93 -3.77 -1.86 7.29
CA PRO A 93 -2.50 -2.56 7.11
C PRO A 93 -2.06 -3.30 8.38
N LEU A 94 -2.35 -2.75 9.57
CA LEU A 94 -2.07 -3.42 10.84
C LEU A 94 -2.86 -4.71 10.99
N LEU A 95 -4.17 -4.70 10.67
CA LEU A 95 -5.00 -5.90 10.78
C LEU A 95 -4.56 -6.98 9.78
N LEU A 96 -4.19 -6.58 8.56
CA LEU A 96 -3.61 -7.50 7.58
C LEU A 96 -2.27 -8.05 8.04
N ALA A 97 -1.40 -7.24 8.66
CA ALA A 97 -0.13 -7.73 9.18
C ALA A 97 -0.33 -8.80 10.27
N VAL A 98 -1.37 -8.68 11.09
CA VAL A 98 -1.75 -9.71 12.08
C VAL A 98 -2.30 -10.96 11.39
N GLU A 99 -3.21 -10.80 10.44
CA GLU A 99 -3.86 -11.90 9.70
C GLU A 99 -2.85 -12.74 8.91
N PHE A 100 -1.88 -12.10 8.26
CA PHE A 100 -0.86 -12.76 7.45
C PHE A 100 0.42 -13.10 8.25
N ALA A 101 0.37 -13.03 9.59
CA ALA A 101 1.49 -13.32 10.50
C ALA A 101 2.79 -12.57 10.12
N CYS A 102 2.66 -11.34 9.64
CA CYS A 102 3.76 -10.52 9.19
C CYS A 102 4.60 -10.03 10.38
N ALA A 103 5.92 -10.18 10.33
CA ALA A 103 6.83 -9.71 11.39
C ALA A 103 6.80 -8.18 11.60
N THR A 104 6.14 -7.45 10.70
CA THR A 104 6.05 -5.98 10.72
C THR A 104 4.97 -5.42 11.64
N VAL A 105 4.15 -6.27 12.27
CA VAL A 105 3.08 -5.86 13.20
C VAL A 105 3.59 -4.89 14.27
N GLN A 106 4.76 -5.17 14.87
CA GLN A 106 5.35 -4.27 15.88
C GLN A 106 5.73 -2.91 15.29
N SER A 107 6.30 -2.90 14.09
CA SER A 107 6.69 -1.66 13.39
C SER A 107 5.49 -0.81 12.98
N ILE A 108 4.38 -1.42 12.60
CA ILE A 108 3.13 -0.71 12.27
C ILE A 108 2.43 -0.24 13.55
N ALA A 109 2.37 -1.08 14.59
CA ALA A 109 1.76 -0.73 15.88
C ALA A 109 2.47 0.47 16.53
N ASN A 110 3.80 0.49 16.54
CA ASN A 110 4.58 1.61 17.08
C ASN A 110 4.31 2.92 16.33
N ARG A 111 4.06 2.87 15.02
CA ARG A 111 3.82 4.06 14.18
C ARG A 111 2.37 4.53 14.20
N THR A 112 1.42 3.65 14.49
CA THR A 112 -0.01 4.00 14.58
C THR A 112 -0.40 4.55 15.95
N GLY A 113 0.44 4.39 16.98
CA GLY A 113 0.48 5.21 18.20
C GLY A 113 -0.79 5.34 19.06
N HIS A 114 -1.90 4.66 18.73
CA HIS A 114 -3.21 4.88 19.35
C HIS A 114 -4.15 3.65 19.27
N PHE A 115 -3.66 2.46 19.61
CA PHE A 115 -4.56 1.35 20.01
C PHE A 115 -4.14 0.84 21.37
N SER A 116 -4.51 1.61 22.40
CA SER A 116 -4.75 1.03 23.72
C SER A 116 -5.93 0.07 23.58
N VAL A 117 -5.67 -1.19 23.97
CA VAL A 117 -6.59 -2.30 24.32
C VAL A 117 -8.09 -2.09 24.11
#